data_AF-A0A246E3H9-F1
#
_entry.id   AF-A0A246E3H9-F1
#
_cell.length_a   1.000
_cell.length_b   1.000
_cell.length_c   1.000
_cell.angle_alpha   90.00
_cell.angle_beta   90.00
_cell.angle_gamma   90.00
#
_symmetry.space_group_name_H-M   'P 1'
#
loop_
_entity.id
_entity.type
_entity.pdbx_description
1 polymer ?
#
loop_
_entity_poly.entity_id
_entity_poly.type
_entity_poly.pdbx_seq_one_letter_code
_entity_poly.pdbx_strand_id
1 'polypeptide(L)'
;MRRQIAEQVVESAQEQNHLIESVRGATLIKVLGLETTRDSQWQNLLIRALNAGLLASKWQSINAAVQVGLQGLQGVIILYLGARSVLSGSGLSIGMLVAFLAYRQIFAERANALNLQLVQFRLLDVHLERLK
;
A
#
# COMPACT_ATOMS: atom_id res chain seq x y z
N MET A 1 4.05 -8.48 1.72
CA MET A 1 3.94 -7.07 1.28
C MET A 1 5.13 -6.63 0.43
N ARG A 2 6.36 -6.49 0.97
CA ARG A 2 7.53 -6.03 0.19
C ARG A 2 7.77 -6.79 -1.12
N ARG A 3 7.71 -8.13 -1.06
CA ARG A 3 7.89 -8.99 -2.24
C ARG A 3 6.84 -8.74 -3.34
N GLN A 4 5.58 -8.52 -2.97
CA GLN A 4 4.50 -8.33 -3.94
C GLN A 4 4.49 -6.93 -4.55
N ILE A 5 4.86 -5.91 -3.76
CA ILE A 5 5.07 -4.56 -4.29
C ILE A 5 6.27 -4.58 -5.25
N ALA A 6 7.34 -5.30 -4.92
CA ALA A 6 8.48 -5.46 -5.82
C ALA A 6 8.10 -6.21 -7.11
N GLU A 7 7.37 -7.33 -7.00
CA GLU A 7 6.85 -8.08 -8.16
C GLU A 7 5.94 -7.19 -9.03
N GLN A 8 5.01 -6.42 -8.43
CA GLN A 8 4.17 -5.46 -9.17
C GLN A 8 4.99 -4.42 -9.93
N VAL A 9 6.01 -3.84 -9.28
CA VAL A 9 6.88 -2.83 -9.90
C VAL A 9 7.68 -3.43 -11.06
N VAL A 10 8.19 -4.65 -10.91
CA VAL A 10 8.94 -5.34 -11.97
C VAL A 10 8.04 -5.67 -13.17
N GLU A 11 6.88 -6.26 -12.93
CA GLU A 11 5.92 -6.62 -14.00
C GLU A 11 5.42 -5.37 -14.74
N SER A 12 5.13 -4.28 -14.01
CA SER A 12 4.75 -2.99 -14.61
C SER A 12 5.88 -2.36 -15.42
N ALA A 13 7.14 -2.49 -14.99
CA ALA A 13 8.28 -1.99 -15.74
C ALA A 13 8.51 -2.80 -17.04
N GLN A 14 8.26 -4.11 -17.03
CA GLN A 14 8.36 -4.95 -18.22
C GLN A 14 7.28 -4.59 -19.26
N GLU A 15 6.05 -4.35 -18.81
CA GLU A 15 4.95 -3.89 -19.68
C GLU A 15 5.29 -2.54 -20.34
N GLN A 16 5.79 -1.57 -19.56
CA GLN A 16 6.21 -0.26 -20.09
C GLN A 16 7.37 -0.37 -21.09
N ASN A 17 8.38 -1.20 -20.80
CA ASN A 17 9.49 -1.44 -21.72
C ASN A 17 9.00 -2.04 -23.05
N HIS A 18 8.09 -3.02 -22.98
CA HIS A 18 7.49 -3.62 -24.19
C HIS A 18 6.72 -2.59 -25.02
N LEU A 19 6.00 -1.66 -24.37
CA LEU A 19 5.31 -0.57 -25.04
C LEU A 19 6.29 0.38 -25.74
N ILE A 20 7.34 0.83 -25.05
CA ILE A 20 8.37 1.72 -25.62
C ILE A 20 9.04 1.06 -26.83
N GLU A 21 9.37 -0.23 -26.74
CA GLU A 21 9.98 -0.97 -27.84
C GLU A 21 9.01 -1.11 -29.03
N SER A 22 7.74 -1.32 -28.75
CA SER A 22 6.69 -1.36 -29.79
C SER A 22 6.53 -0.02 -30.51
N VAL A 23 6.60 1.09 -29.77
CA VAL A 23 6.53 2.44 -30.35
C VAL A 23 7.77 2.72 -31.20
N ARG A 24 8.98 2.35 -30.73
CA ARG A 24 10.23 2.49 -31.49
C ARG A 24 10.22 1.65 -32.78
N GLY A 25 9.67 0.44 -32.72
CA GLY A 25 9.58 -0.50 -33.85
C GLY A 25 8.32 -0.39 -34.70
N ALA A 26 7.48 0.65 -34.51
CA ALA A 26 6.12 0.70 -35.07
C ALA A 26 6.08 0.56 -36.60
N THR A 27 7.04 1.15 -37.31
CA THR A 27 7.13 1.05 -38.77
C THR A 27 7.34 -0.39 -39.24
N LEU A 28 8.23 -1.14 -38.58
CA LEU A 28 8.54 -2.52 -38.93
C LEU A 28 7.34 -3.43 -38.65
N ILE A 29 6.68 -3.22 -37.52
CA ILE A 29 5.49 -3.99 -37.12
C ILE A 29 4.37 -3.82 -38.15
N LYS A 30 4.15 -2.58 -38.63
CA LYS A 30 3.15 -2.29 -39.67
C LYS A 30 3.50 -2.87 -41.04
N VAL A 31 4.77 -2.79 -41.44
CA VAL A 31 5.23 -3.36 -42.72
C VAL A 31 5.09 -4.89 -42.75
N LEU A 32 5.25 -5.54 -41.60
CA LEU A 32 5.16 -7.00 -41.47
C LEU A 32 3.75 -7.50 -41.10
N GLY A 33 2.78 -6.61 -40.83
CA GLY A 33 1.42 -6.98 -40.43
C GLY A 33 1.35 -7.71 -39.08
N LEU A 34 2.27 -7.39 -38.15
CA LEU A 34 2.42 -8.08 -36.86
C LEU A 34 1.67 -7.40 -35.71
N GLU A 35 0.75 -6.47 -36.00
CA GLU A 35 0.05 -5.68 -34.98
C GLU A 35 -0.71 -6.57 -33.98
N THR A 36 -1.46 -7.55 -34.47
CA THR A 36 -2.27 -8.45 -33.64
C THR A 36 -1.40 -9.31 -32.71
N THR A 37 -0.25 -9.78 -33.21
CA THR A 37 0.69 -10.56 -32.40
C THR A 37 1.33 -9.68 -31.34
N ARG A 38 1.67 -8.43 -31.66
CA ARG A 38 2.26 -7.49 -30.71
C ARG A 38 1.27 -7.05 -29.63
N ASP A 39 0.03 -6.80 -30.04
CA ASP A 39 -1.04 -6.41 -29.13
C ASP A 39 -1.38 -7.55 -28.15
N SER A 40 -1.49 -8.79 -28.64
CA SER A 40 -1.70 -9.95 -27.74
C SER A 40 -0.54 -10.18 -26.75
N GLN A 41 0.71 -9.92 -27.16
CA GLN A 41 1.86 -9.95 -26.25
C GLN A 41 1.78 -8.86 -25.18
N TRP A 42 1.43 -7.64 -25.59
CA TRP A 42 1.25 -6.52 -24.67
C TRP A 42 0.11 -6.78 -23.68
N GLN A 43 -1.05 -7.24 -24.14
CA GLN A 43 -2.18 -7.59 -23.28
C GLN A 43 -1.81 -8.66 -22.24
N ASN A 44 -1.00 -9.66 -22.60
CA ASN A 44 -0.52 -10.66 -21.65
C ASN A 44 0.38 -10.05 -20.56
N LEU A 45 1.28 -9.13 -20.92
CA LEU A 45 2.13 -8.42 -19.96
C LEU A 45 1.30 -7.49 -19.06
N LEU A 46 0.32 -6.79 -19.63
CA LEU A 46 -0.61 -5.95 -18.89
C LEU A 46 -1.43 -6.76 -17.87
N ILE A 47 -1.97 -7.91 -18.27
CA ILE A 47 -2.70 -8.81 -17.37
C ILE A 47 -1.80 -9.28 -16.22
N ARG A 48 -0.53 -9.60 -16.48
CA ARG A 48 0.43 -9.99 -15.43
C ARG A 48 0.69 -8.84 -14.45
N ALA A 49 0.96 -7.64 -14.95
CA ALA A 49 1.17 -6.45 -14.13
C ALA A 49 -0.08 -6.10 -13.29
N LEU A 50 -1.27 -6.17 -13.89
CA LEU A 50 -2.54 -5.96 -13.20
C LEU A 50 -2.78 -7.01 -12.12
N ASN A 51 -2.55 -8.29 -12.41
CA ASN A 51 -2.74 -9.35 -11.42
C ASN A 51 -1.77 -9.21 -10.24
N ALA A 52 -0.50 -8.89 -10.51
CA ALA A 52 0.48 -8.58 -9.46
C ALA A 52 0.02 -7.39 -8.59
N GLY A 53 -0.51 -6.33 -9.21
CA GLY A 53 -1.07 -5.18 -8.51
C GLY A 53 -2.32 -5.50 -7.69
N LEU A 54 -3.24 -6.30 -8.22
CA LEU A 54 -4.44 -6.76 -7.51
C LEU A 54 -4.07 -7.62 -6.30
N LEU A 55 -3.07 -8.49 -6.44
CA LEU A 55 -2.58 -9.30 -5.33
C LEU A 55 -1.98 -8.39 -4.24
N ALA A 56 -1.11 -7.44 -4.59
CA ALA A 56 -0.55 -6.48 -3.65
C ALA A 56 -1.65 -5.67 -2.93
N SER A 57 -2.65 -5.18 -3.68
CA SER A 57 -3.81 -4.44 -3.16
C SER A 57 -4.67 -5.28 -2.22
N LYS A 58 -4.89 -6.56 -2.53
CA LYS A 58 -5.60 -7.51 -1.67
C LYS A 58 -4.90 -7.64 -0.31
N TRP A 59 -3.57 -7.80 -0.30
CA TRP A 59 -2.81 -7.89 0.94
C TRP A 59 -2.83 -6.58 1.73
N GLN A 60 -2.83 -5.43 1.05
CA GLN A 60 -2.95 -4.13 1.70
C GLN A 60 -4.34 -3.97 2.35
N SER A 61 -5.39 -4.38 1.64
CA SER A 61 -6.78 -4.38 2.14
C SER A 61 -6.98 -5.30 3.34
N ILE A 62 -6.41 -6.51 3.32
CA ILE A 62 -6.45 -7.44 4.46
C ILE A 62 -5.77 -6.83 5.69
N ASN A 63 -4.58 -6.26 5.52
CA ASN A 63 -3.88 -5.62 6.63
C ASN A 63 -4.66 -4.42 7.19
N ALA A 64 -5.27 -3.61 6.33
CA ALA A 64 -6.13 -2.50 6.75
C ALA A 64 -7.34 -3.01 7.56
N ALA A 65 -8.02 -4.06 7.09
CA ALA A 65 -9.13 -4.67 7.80
C ALA A 65 -8.73 -5.21 9.19
N VAL A 66 -7.59 -5.91 9.27
CA VAL A 66 -7.04 -6.40 10.54
C VAL A 66 -6.70 -5.24 11.49
N GLN A 67 -6.08 -4.19 10.97
CA GLN A 67 -5.71 -3.01 11.75
C GLN A 67 -6.95 -2.28 12.31
N VAL A 68 -8.00 -2.12 11.50
CA VAL A 68 -9.29 -1.55 11.95
C VAL A 68 -9.92 -2.43 13.03
N GLY A 69 -9.97 -3.74 12.82
CA GLY A 69 -10.51 -4.69 13.81
C GLY A 69 -9.76 -4.65 15.14
N LEU A 70 -8.42 -4.67 15.10
CA LEU A 70 -7.57 -4.56 16.29
C LEU A 70 -7.76 -3.23 17.02
N GLN A 71 -7.81 -2.11 16.30
CA GLN A 71 -8.03 -0.79 16.91
C GLN A 71 -9.42 -0.68 17.56
N GLY A 72 -10.45 -1.25 16.93
CA GLY A 72 -11.79 -1.33 17.48
C GLY A 72 -11.84 -2.15 18.77
N LEU A 73 -11.31 -3.37 18.76
CA LEU A 73 -11.22 -4.25 19.94
C LEU A 73 -10.45 -3.60 21.08
N GLN A 74 -9.27 -3.05 20.78
CA GLN A 74 -8.46 -2.32 21.76
C GLN A 74 -9.24 -1.13 22.34
N GLY A 75 -9.98 -0.40 21.50
CA GLY A 75 -10.83 0.71 21.92
C GLY A 75 -11.90 0.28 22.93
N VAL A 76 -12.62 -0.80 22.63
CA VAL A 76 -13.65 -1.36 23.52
C VAL A 76 -13.03 -1.80 24.86
N ILE A 77 -11.89 -2.49 24.84
CA ILE A 77 -11.20 -2.94 26.06
C ILE A 77 -10.76 -1.75 26.92
N ILE A 78 -10.13 -0.74 26.32
CA ILE A 78 -9.69 0.46 27.04
C ILE A 78 -10.88 1.20 27.64
N LEU A 79 -11.96 1.35 26.87
CA LEU A 79 -13.17 2.01 27.35
C LEU A 79 -13.78 1.25 28.53
N TYR A 80 -13.88 -0.08 28.44
CA TYR A 80 -14.44 -0.93 29.48
C TYR A 80 -13.62 -0.87 30.78
N LEU A 81 -12.29 -1.08 30.68
CA LEU A 81 -11.39 -1.05 31.84
C LEU A 81 -11.29 0.36 32.44
N GLY A 82 -11.24 1.37 31.58
CA GLY A 82 -11.15 2.76 31.98
C GLY A 82 -12.42 3.25 32.69
N ALA A 83 -13.60 2.94 32.15
CA ALA A 83 -14.87 3.24 32.80
C ALA A 83 -15.00 2.54 34.16
N ARG A 84 -14.59 1.27 34.26
CA ARG A 84 -14.57 0.54 35.54
C ARG A 84 -13.62 1.19 36.55
N SER A 85 -12.46 1.65 36.10
CA SER A 85 -11.46 2.32 36.96
C SER A 85 -11.98 3.67 37.48
N VAL A 86 -12.63 4.45 36.61
CA VAL A 86 -13.30 5.71 36.99
C VAL A 86 -14.38 5.46 38.04
N LEU A 87 -15.22 4.44 37.85
CA LEU A 87 -16.29 4.08 38.80
C LEU A 87 -15.77 3.55 40.14
N SER A 88 -14.61 2.87 40.14
CA SER A 88 -13.97 2.39 41.37
C SER A 88 -13.29 3.49 42.21
N GLY A 89 -13.29 4.74 41.73
CA GLY A 89 -12.75 5.90 42.46
C GLY A 89 -11.23 5.90 42.59
N SER A 90 -10.51 5.05 41.83
CA SER A 90 -9.06 4.84 41.91
C SER A 90 -8.22 5.95 41.25
N GLY A 91 -8.63 7.21 41.41
CA GLY A 91 -7.85 8.39 40.98
C GLY A 91 -7.90 8.74 39.48
N LEU A 92 -8.59 7.95 38.65
CA LEU A 92 -8.71 8.21 37.22
C LEU A 92 -9.99 8.99 36.94
N SER A 93 -9.87 10.24 36.47
CA SER A 93 -11.03 11.07 36.12
C SER A 93 -11.54 10.76 34.71
N ILE A 94 -12.80 11.08 34.44
CA ILE A 94 -13.39 11.01 33.09
C ILE A 94 -12.55 11.82 32.09
N GLY A 95 -12.03 12.98 32.51
CA GLY A 95 -11.16 13.81 31.67
C GLY A 95 -9.85 13.12 31.30
N MET A 96 -9.24 12.37 32.23
CA MET A 96 -8.02 11.60 31.94
C MET A 96 -8.28 10.47 30.94
N LEU A 97 -9.42 9.79 31.03
CA LEU A 97 -9.80 8.75 30.08
C LEU A 97 -9.95 9.32 28.66
N VAL A 98 -10.67 10.43 28.53
CA VAL A 98 -10.89 11.10 27.23
C VAL A 98 -9.56 11.60 26.65
N ALA A 99 -8.70 12.20 27.47
CA ALA A 99 -7.37 12.62 27.05
C ALA A 99 -6.52 11.44 26.56
N PHE A 100 -6.53 10.31 27.29
CA PHE A 100 -5.80 9.10 26.90
C PHE A 100 -6.29 8.54 25.56
N LEU A 101 -7.61 8.48 25.35
CA LEU A 101 -8.19 8.05 24.08
C LEU A 101 -7.76 8.94 22.91
N ALA A 102 -7.76 10.26 23.11
CA ALA A 102 -7.32 11.22 22.10
C ALA A 102 -5.82 11.10 21.78
N TYR A 103 -4.95 11.05 22.81
CA TYR A 103 -3.51 10.89 22.61
C TYR A 103 -3.15 9.58 21.91
N ARG A 104 -3.85 8.48 22.22
CA ARG A 104 -3.68 7.20 21.52
C ARG A 104 -3.96 7.33 20.03
N GLN A 105 -5.06 7.99 19.66
CA GLN A 105 -5.43 8.16 18.26
C GLN A 105 -4.42 9.03 17.51
N ILE A 106 -4.00 10.15 18.10
CA ILE A 106 -2.94 11.00 17.55
C ILE A 106 -1.65 10.19 17.35
N PHE A 107 -1.24 9.39 18.35
CA PHE A 107 -0.05 8.55 18.23
C PHE A 107 -0.15 7.55 17.07
N ALA A 108 -1.29 6.87 16.92
CA ALA A 108 -1.52 5.92 15.83
C ALA A 108 -1.46 6.60 14.45
N GLU A 109 -2.04 7.78 14.31
CA GLU A 109 -1.98 8.57 13.08
C GLU A 109 -0.53 8.98 12.73
N ARG A 110 0.23 9.45 13.72
CA ARG A 110 1.65 9.83 13.52
C ARG A 110 2.52 8.64 13.15
N ALA A 111 2.31 7.48 13.76
CA ALA A 111 3.03 6.25 13.43
C ALA A 111 2.76 5.80 11.98
N ASN A 112 1.50 5.87 11.52
CA ASN A 112 1.14 5.58 10.13
C ASN A 112 1.74 6.60 9.16
N ALA A 113 1.72 7.90 9.49
CA ALA A 113 2.32 8.94 8.67
C ALA A 113 3.84 8.74 8.50
N LEU A 114 4.53 8.35 9.57
CA LEU A 114 5.96 8.02 9.51
C LEU A 114 6.23 6.80 8.62
N ASN A 115 5.37 5.77 8.67
CA ASN A 115 5.48 4.59 7.80
C ASN A 115 5.38 4.99 6.31
N LEU A 116 4.40 5.83 5.97
CA LEU A 116 4.21 6.36 4.61
C LEU A 116 5.42 7.17 4.13
N GLN A 117 5.93 8.08 4.97
CA GLN A 117 7.14 8.85 4.64
C GLN A 117 8.34 7.95 4.40
N LEU A 118 8.50 6.88 5.17
CA LEU A 118 9.62 5.95 5.03
C LEU A 118 9.55 5.15 3.72
N VAL A 119 8.34 4.78 3.28
CA VAL A 119 8.13 4.16 1.96
C VAL A 119 8.43 5.16 0.84
N GLN A 120 7.98 6.41 0.96
CA GLN A 120 8.23 7.46 -0.03
C GLN A 120 9.73 7.78 -0.16
N PHE A 121 10.46 7.82 0.95
CA PHE A 121 11.91 7.98 0.95
C PHE A 121 12.61 6.85 0.18
N ARG A 122 12.22 5.59 0.41
CA ARG A 122 12.79 4.45 -0.34
C ARG A 122 12.48 4.47 -1.83
N LEU A 123 11.31 4.98 -2.22
CA LEU A 123 10.97 5.18 -3.63
C LEU A 123 11.83 6.26 -4.27
N LEU A 124 12.22 7.29 -3.50
CA LEU A 124 13.14 8.33 -3.94
C LEU A 124 14.52 7.74 -4.28
N ASP A 125 15.04 6.81 -3.46
CA ASP A 125 16.31 6.14 -3.72
C ASP A 125 16.32 5.40 -5.07
N VAL A 126 15.21 4.74 -5.42
CA VAL A 126 15.05 4.05 -6.72
C VAL A 126 15.07 5.03 -7.90
N HIS A 127 14.54 6.25 -7.73
CA HIS A 127 14.59 7.28 -8.78
C HIS A 127 16.00 7.88 -8.92
N LEU A 128 16.73 8.01 -7.80
CA LEU A 128 18.11 8.49 -7.79
C LEU A 128 19.08 7.47 -8.41
N GLU A 129 18.82 6.18 -8.24
CA GLU A 129 19.63 5.11 -8.84
C GLU A 129 19.51 5.05 -10.37
N ARG A 130 18.39 5.54 -10.94
CA ARG A 130 18.20 5.66 -12.40
C ARG A 130 18.87 6.89 -13.02
N LEU A 131 19.36 7.82 -12.20
CA LEU A 131 20.02 9.06 -12.64
C LEU A 131 21.56 8.98 -12.59
N LYS A 132 22.12 7.82 -12.22
CA LYS A 132 23.53 7.46 -12.41
C LYS A 132 23.66 6.46 -13.54
#